data_AF-G8RTG1-F1
#
_entry.id   AF-G8RTG1-F1
#
_cell.length_a   1.000
_cell.length_b   1.000
_cell.length_c   1.000
_cell.angle_alpha   90.00
_cell.angle_beta   90.00
_cell.angle_gamma   90.00
#
_symmetry.space_group_name_H-M   'P 1'
#
loop_
_entity.id
_entity.type
_entity.pdbx_description
1 polymer ?
#
loop_
_entity_poly.entity_id
_entity_poly.type
_entity_poly.pdbx_seq_one_letter_code
_entity_poly.pdbx_strand_id
1 'polypeptide(L)'
;MDPRTPVLIGYGQVNQHDENPGVEPVDLMEAAARAAADPRVLEAVDSVRVVNLLSWRYRDPGRLLAQRIRADGAATRYTGIGGNVPQTLVNKACLDIQSGRADVVLITGAETWRTRSRVRKAGGKLDWTKQDDSVPIAEGSDEGIELAGPSDLRINLDRPAYVYPLFEQALRIAAHESSDDHRRRIGELWSQFSAVAAANPHAWSREALSGDEIAEPSPSNRMVSWPYTKLMNSNNMVDQGAALVLTSVEKATYLQIARDGWVFPYAGTDAHDTYHISDRAEFHTSPAIRIAGNRALELAGSGIDDMALVDLYSCFPSAVQVAANELGLPTGDPSRPLTVTGGLTFAGGPWNNYVTHSIATMAEELVANPGQRGLITANGGYLTKHSFGVYGTEPPTHEFRWEDVQSEVDREPTRKAVVEWSGVGIVESWTTPFDRSGAPEKAFLAVRTPEDARALAVIPSDVEATVREDIAGAKVQVNLDGTATLL
;
A
#
# COMPACT_ATOMS: atom_id res chain seq x y z
N MET A 1 -17.56 27.55 9.75
CA MET A 1 -16.81 26.30 9.88
C MET A 1 -17.05 25.77 11.28
N ASP A 2 -17.47 24.52 11.39
CA ASP A 2 -17.71 23.89 12.69
C ASP A 2 -16.38 23.84 13.50
N PRO A 3 -16.36 24.25 14.78
CA PRO A 3 -15.17 24.17 15.64
C PRO A 3 -14.52 22.77 15.68
N ARG A 4 -15.31 21.69 15.53
CA ARG A 4 -14.85 20.29 15.52
C ARG A 4 -14.49 19.76 14.14
N THR A 5 -14.50 20.60 13.09
CA THR A 5 -14.03 20.20 11.75
C THR A 5 -12.59 19.65 11.86
N PRO A 6 -12.32 18.41 11.43
CA PRO A 6 -10.97 17.86 11.42
C PRO A 6 -10.06 18.57 10.41
N VAL A 7 -8.80 18.78 10.79
CA VAL A 7 -7.78 19.41 9.95
C VAL A 7 -6.43 18.73 10.20
N LEU A 8 -5.73 18.40 9.12
CA LEU A 8 -4.33 18.00 9.12
C LEU A 8 -3.49 19.28 9.21
N ILE A 9 -2.72 19.41 10.30
CA ILE A 9 -1.96 20.62 10.63
C ILE A 9 -0.45 20.42 10.61
N GLY A 10 0.01 19.18 10.44
CA GLY A 10 1.42 18.83 10.43
C GLY A 10 1.64 17.52 9.69
N TYR A 11 2.70 17.48 8.90
CA TYR A 11 3.09 16.33 8.09
C TYR A 11 4.61 16.33 7.98
N GLY A 12 5.25 15.25 8.43
CA GLY A 12 6.71 15.16 8.55
C GLY A 12 7.21 13.84 8.01
N GLN A 13 8.36 13.88 7.34
CA GLN A 13 8.99 12.72 6.72
C GLN A 13 10.48 12.71 7.02
N VAL A 14 11.07 11.52 7.17
CA VAL A 14 12.50 11.34 7.39
C VAL A 14 13.01 10.11 6.67
N ASN A 15 14.19 10.25 6.05
CA ASN A 15 14.96 9.15 5.47
C ASN A 15 16.31 9.05 6.18
N GLN A 16 16.71 7.84 6.56
CA GLN A 16 18.07 7.55 7.01
C GLN A 16 18.86 6.89 5.88
N HIS A 17 19.56 7.67 5.06
CA HIS A 17 20.42 7.11 4.02
C HIS A 17 21.74 6.54 4.57
N ASP A 18 22.32 7.22 5.55
CA ASP A 18 23.56 6.82 6.20
C ASP A 18 23.33 5.61 7.11
N GLU A 19 24.23 4.64 7.06
CA GLU A 19 24.08 3.43 7.85
C GLU A 19 24.40 3.71 9.31
N ASN A 20 23.37 3.80 10.14
CA ASN A 20 23.48 3.96 11.59
C ASN A 20 22.68 2.85 12.30
N PRO A 21 23.34 1.78 12.78
CA PRO A 21 22.67 0.68 13.47
C PRO A 21 22.13 1.07 14.86
N GLY A 22 22.49 2.25 15.38
CA GLY A 22 21.96 2.78 16.62
C GLY A 22 20.57 3.39 16.50
N VAL A 23 20.10 3.67 15.27
CA VAL A 23 18.77 4.24 15.02
C VAL A 23 17.76 3.12 14.84
N GLU A 24 16.77 3.09 15.74
CA GLU A 24 15.65 2.17 15.72
C GLU A 24 14.39 2.84 15.13
N PRO A 25 13.34 2.08 14.79
CA PRO A 25 12.15 2.67 14.18
C PRO A 25 11.47 3.78 14.99
N VAL A 26 11.44 3.69 16.32
CA VAL A 26 10.84 4.73 17.17
C VAL A 26 11.62 6.05 17.08
N ASP A 27 12.94 6.00 16.85
CA ASP A 27 13.73 7.21 16.61
C ASP A 27 13.32 7.91 15.30
N LEU A 28 13.05 7.13 14.24
CA LEU A 28 12.55 7.68 12.97
C LEU A 28 11.14 8.24 13.09
N MET A 29 10.25 7.59 13.85
CA MET A 29 8.92 8.14 14.16
C MET A 29 9.02 9.45 14.92
N GLU A 30 9.90 9.53 15.92
CA GLU A 30 10.14 10.75 16.69
C GLU A 30 10.67 11.88 15.80
N ALA A 31 11.66 11.59 14.95
CA ALA A 31 12.20 12.56 14.01
C ALA A 31 11.12 13.06 13.03
N ALA A 32 10.29 12.16 12.50
CA ALA A 32 9.17 12.54 11.64
C ALA A 32 8.12 13.38 12.38
N ALA A 33 7.78 13.04 13.63
CA ALA A 33 6.83 13.82 14.44
C ALA A 33 7.37 15.23 14.72
N ARG A 34 8.67 15.35 15.04
CA ARG A 34 9.35 16.64 15.25
C ARG A 34 9.49 17.46 13.96
N ALA A 35 9.54 16.82 12.80
CA ALA A 35 9.47 17.50 11.51
C ALA A 35 8.03 17.96 11.20
N ALA A 36 7.02 17.21 11.66
CA ALA A 36 5.61 17.52 11.42
C ALA A 36 5.09 18.69 12.25
N ALA A 37 5.56 18.87 13.49
CA ALA A 37 5.04 19.90 14.38
C ALA A 37 6.03 20.35 15.48
N ASP A 38 5.82 21.57 15.98
CA ASP A 38 6.59 22.13 17.08
C ASP A 38 6.28 21.44 18.44
N PRO A 39 7.16 21.55 19.46
CA PRO A 39 6.98 20.88 20.74
C PRO A 39 5.65 21.18 21.45
N ARG A 40 5.08 22.39 21.32
CA ARG A 40 3.81 22.74 21.97
C ARG A 40 2.66 21.93 21.38
N VAL A 41 2.69 21.65 20.08
CA VAL A 41 1.69 20.78 19.43
C VAL A 41 1.88 19.33 19.85
N LEU A 42 3.13 18.85 19.84
CA LEU A 42 3.44 17.47 20.19
C LEU A 42 3.12 17.14 21.65
N GLU A 43 3.39 18.07 22.58
CA GLU A 43 3.01 17.96 23.99
C GLU A 43 1.48 17.96 24.20
N ALA A 44 0.70 18.46 23.22
CA ALA A 44 -0.75 18.48 23.26
C ALA A 44 -1.41 17.22 22.69
N VAL A 45 -0.64 16.28 22.12
CA VAL A 45 -1.13 15.01 21.58
C VAL A 45 -1.80 14.19 22.67
N ASP A 46 -3.04 13.76 22.43
CA ASP A 46 -3.82 12.90 23.32
C ASP A 46 -4.07 11.50 22.75
N SER A 47 -3.72 11.28 21.48
CA SER A 47 -3.79 9.97 20.83
C SER A 47 -2.59 9.73 19.90
N VAL A 48 -1.82 8.68 20.14
CA VAL A 48 -0.72 8.21 19.28
C VAL A 48 -1.13 6.91 18.61
N ARG A 49 -1.16 6.90 17.27
CA ARG A 49 -1.57 5.76 16.44
C ARG A 49 -0.42 5.33 15.57
N VAL A 50 0.14 4.17 15.87
CA VAL A 50 1.32 3.63 15.19
C VAL A 50 0.94 2.55 14.19
N VAL A 51 1.36 2.74 12.94
CA VAL A 51 1.23 1.75 11.87
C VAL A 51 2.19 0.58 12.13
N ASN A 52 1.72 -0.64 11.88
CA ASN A 52 2.46 -1.88 12.14
C ASN A 52 3.88 -1.89 11.55
N LEU A 53 4.86 -2.25 12.39
CA LEU A 53 6.28 -2.42 12.05
C LEU A 53 6.67 -3.88 11.82
N LEU A 54 7.55 -4.09 10.85
CA LEU A 54 8.17 -5.39 10.56
C LEU A 54 9.66 -5.45 10.93
N SER A 55 10.38 -4.32 10.97
CA SER A 55 11.81 -4.35 11.30
C SER A 55 12.07 -4.71 12.77
N TRP A 56 11.19 -4.33 13.70
CA TRP A 56 11.38 -4.62 15.13
C TRP A 56 10.06 -4.88 15.86
N ARG A 57 10.12 -5.67 16.94
CA ARG A 57 8.94 -6.01 17.73
C ARG A 57 8.90 -5.18 19.00
N TYR A 58 7.90 -4.32 19.07
CA TYR A 58 7.50 -3.59 20.28
C TYR A 58 6.21 -4.18 20.85
N ARG A 59 5.94 -3.93 22.13
CA ARG A 59 4.66 -4.22 22.76
C ARG A 59 3.69 -3.04 22.58
N ASP A 60 4.21 -1.83 22.76
CA ASP A 60 3.52 -0.57 22.53
C ASP A 60 4.54 0.51 22.09
N PRO A 61 4.82 0.62 20.78
CA PRO A 61 5.71 1.66 20.25
C PRO A 61 5.11 3.06 20.42
N GLY A 62 3.79 3.19 20.44
CA GLY A 62 3.10 4.47 20.64
C GLY A 62 3.40 5.06 22.01
N ARG A 63 3.46 4.22 23.04
CA ARG A 63 3.81 4.65 24.41
C ARG A 63 5.25 5.12 24.54
N LEU A 64 6.19 4.44 23.86
CA LEU A 64 7.59 4.91 23.82
C LEU A 64 7.68 6.28 23.16
N LEU A 65 7.01 6.44 22.02
CA LEU A 65 7.01 7.72 21.31
C LEU A 65 6.37 8.83 22.14
N ALA A 66 5.20 8.55 22.74
CA ALA A 66 4.47 9.49 23.60
C ALA A 66 5.36 10.06 24.72
N GLN A 67 6.15 9.22 25.39
CA GLN A 67 7.10 9.65 26.42
C GLN A 67 8.19 10.59 25.85
N ARG A 68 8.71 10.29 24.66
CA ARG A 68 9.78 11.08 24.03
C ARG A 68 9.31 12.45 23.54
N ILE A 69 8.04 12.55 23.16
CA ILE A 69 7.40 13.82 22.78
C ILE A 69 6.66 14.50 23.94
N ARG A 70 6.80 13.98 25.18
CA ARG A 70 6.20 14.52 26.41
C ARG A 70 4.66 14.57 26.39
N ALA A 71 4.06 13.59 25.71
CA ALA A 71 2.64 13.33 25.66
C ALA A 71 2.27 12.08 26.49
N ASP A 72 2.82 11.95 27.71
CA ASP A 72 2.74 10.72 28.53
C ASP A 72 1.31 10.22 28.81
N GLY A 73 0.32 11.11 28.73
CA GLY A 73 -1.10 10.78 28.91
C GLY A 73 -1.82 10.33 27.65
N ALA A 74 -1.16 10.30 26.49
CA ALA A 74 -1.80 9.96 25.22
C ALA A 74 -2.24 8.50 25.19
N ALA A 75 -3.46 8.26 24.70
CA ALA A 75 -3.93 6.92 24.38
C ALA A 75 -3.14 6.37 23.18
N THR A 76 -2.78 5.08 23.23
CA THR A 76 -1.96 4.45 22.21
C THR A 76 -2.75 3.40 21.43
N ARG A 77 -2.53 3.37 20.12
CA ARG A 77 -3.00 2.30 19.22
C ARG A 77 -1.81 1.80 18.40
N TYR A 78 -1.68 0.49 18.26
CA TYR A 78 -0.70 -0.13 17.37
C TYR A 78 -1.41 -1.11 16.46
N THR A 79 -1.32 -0.92 15.15
CA THR A 79 -2.23 -1.62 14.23
C THR A 79 -1.76 -3.03 13.86
N GLY A 80 -2.67 -3.80 13.27
CA GLY A 80 -2.34 -4.96 12.44
C GLY A 80 -1.68 -4.58 11.10
N ILE A 81 -1.26 -5.60 10.34
CA ILE A 81 -0.58 -5.46 9.05
C ILE A 81 -1.55 -5.00 7.96
N GLY A 82 -1.10 -4.07 7.11
CA GLY A 82 -1.82 -3.62 5.92
C GLY A 82 -1.37 -2.24 5.46
N GLY A 83 -1.09 -2.10 4.16
CA GLY A 83 -0.78 -0.80 3.54
C GLY A 83 -1.98 0.14 3.44
N ASN A 84 -3.20 -0.36 3.61
CA ASN A 84 -4.42 0.47 3.68
C ASN A 84 -4.54 1.26 5.00
N VAL A 85 -3.88 0.75 6.05
CA VAL A 85 -4.11 1.17 7.44
C VAL A 85 -3.82 2.65 7.71
N PRO A 86 -2.78 3.31 7.14
CA PRO A 86 -2.56 4.73 7.39
C PRO A 86 -3.77 5.61 7.04
N GLN A 87 -4.42 5.35 5.91
CA GLN A 87 -5.64 6.08 5.52
C GLN A 87 -6.83 5.74 6.41
N THR A 88 -7.00 4.46 6.79
CA THR A 88 -8.02 4.05 7.77
C THR A 88 -7.82 4.77 9.12
N LEU A 89 -6.57 4.97 9.56
CA LEU A 89 -6.27 5.69 10.79
C LEU A 89 -6.63 7.18 10.68
N VAL A 90 -6.42 7.82 9.52
CA VAL A 90 -6.86 9.20 9.26
C VAL A 90 -8.38 9.29 9.28
N ASN A 91 -9.09 8.38 8.60
CA ASN A 91 -10.55 8.34 8.59
C ASN A 91 -11.11 8.23 10.02
N LYS A 92 -10.59 7.29 10.81
CA LYS A 92 -10.95 7.13 12.23
C LYS A 92 -10.59 8.35 13.07
N ALA A 93 -9.43 8.97 12.84
CA ALA A 93 -9.02 10.17 13.57
C ALA A 93 -9.98 11.34 13.31
N CYS A 94 -10.42 11.52 12.06
CA CYS A 94 -11.41 12.53 11.69
C CYS A 94 -12.74 12.31 12.42
N LEU A 95 -13.22 11.06 12.50
CA LEU A 95 -14.45 10.72 13.25
C LEU A 95 -14.31 10.96 14.76
N ASP A 96 -13.16 10.62 15.34
CA ASP A 96 -12.89 10.83 16.77
C ASP A 96 -12.79 12.32 17.10
N ILE A 97 -12.13 13.11 16.25
CA ILE A 97 -12.09 14.57 16.38
C ILE A 97 -13.49 15.16 16.21
N GLN A 98 -14.23 14.80 15.16
CA GLN A 98 -15.58 15.34 14.93
C GLN A 98 -16.54 15.06 16.10
N SER A 99 -16.39 13.91 16.76
CA SER A 99 -17.25 13.48 17.89
C SER A 99 -16.77 13.90 19.28
N GLY A 100 -15.61 14.55 19.42
CA GLY A 100 -15.09 14.94 20.74
C GLY A 100 -14.32 13.84 21.48
N ARG A 101 -13.99 12.71 20.85
CA ARG A 101 -13.26 11.60 21.48
C ARG A 101 -11.74 11.79 21.50
N ALA A 102 -11.20 12.63 20.62
CA ALA A 102 -9.79 13.03 20.60
C ALA A 102 -9.66 14.49 20.19
N ASP A 103 -8.64 15.19 20.68
CA ASP A 103 -8.37 16.58 20.32
C ASP A 103 -7.16 16.71 19.40
N VAL A 104 -6.05 15.99 19.67
CA VAL A 104 -4.82 16.07 18.86
C VAL A 104 -4.28 14.65 18.65
N VAL A 105 -4.40 14.17 17.42
CA VAL A 105 -4.01 12.82 17.03
C VAL A 105 -2.71 12.85 16.25
N LEU A 106 -1.72 12.09 16.71
CA LEU A 106 -0.50 11.78 15.96
C LEU A 106 -0.63 10.39 15.32
N ILE A 107 -0.58 10.33 14.00
CA ILE A 107 -0.47 9.07 13.23
C ILE A 107 0.97 8.96 12.74
N THR A 108 1.62 7.82 12.95
CA THR A 108 3.01 7.64 12.51
C THR A 108 3.34 6.18 12.21
N GLY A 109 4.43 5.98 11.50
CA GLY A 109 5.07 4.69 11.34
C GLY A 109 6.48 4.88 10.81
N ALA A 110 7.29 3.83 10.93
CA ALA A 110 8.63 3.82 10.39
C ALA A 110 9.13 2.39 10.19
N GLU A 111 10.12 2.24 9.33
CA GLU A 111 10.87 1.01 9.14
C GLU A 111 12.36 1.30 9.16
N THR A 112 13.13 0.38 9.73
CA THR A 112 14.60 0.36 9.68
C THR A 112 15.08 -0.95 9.03
N TRP A 113 14.37 -1.35 7.97
CA TRP A 113 14.52 -2.67 7.38
C TRP A 113 15.85 -2.84 6.66
N ARG A 114 16.35 -1.78 6.01
CA ARG A 114 17.66 -1.80 5.34
C ARG A 114 18.77 -2.01 6.35
N THR A 115 18.81 -1.20 7.41
CA THR A 115 19.81 -1.30 8.47
C THR A 115 19.76 -2.69 9.13
N ARG A 116 18.58 -3.16 9.52
CA ARG A 116 18.41 -4.51 10.09
C ARG A 116 18.92 -5.61 9.17
N SER A 117 18.56 -5.55 7.90
CA SER A 117 18.92 -6.60 6.94
C SER A 117 20.43 -6.66 6.72
N ARG A 118 21.10 -5.50 6.68
CA ARG A 118 22.57 -5.42 6.51
C ARG A 118 23.31 -5.93 7.75
N VAL A 119 22.93 -5.47 8.94
CA VAL A 119 23.54 -5.93 10.21
C VAL A 119 23.41 -7.44 10.35
N ARG A 120 22.21 -8.00 10.08
CA ARG A 120 22.01 -9.46 10.12
C ARG A 120 22.82 -10.21 9.07
N LYS A 121 22.90 -9.69 7.84
CA LYS A 121 23.71 -10.30 6.77
C LYS A 121 25.20 -10.31 7.12
N ALA A 122 25.69 -9.32 7.85
CA ALA A 122 27.05 -9.25 8.37
C ALA A 122 27.28 -10.10 9.64
N GLY A 123 26.28 -10.84 10.13
CA GLY A 123 26.36 -11.64 11.35
C GLY A 123 26.29 -10.83 12.66
N GLY A 124 25.96 -9.54 12.58
CA GLY A 124 25.81 -8.66 13.73
C GLY A 124 24.46 -8.83 14.45
N LYS A 125 24.34 -8.17 15.60
CA LYS A 125 23.10 -8.08 16.39
C LYS A 125 22.72 -6.61 16.57
N LEU A 126 21.42 -6.35 16.57
CA LEU A 126 20.86 -5.05 16.91
C LEU A 126 20.56 -5.02 18.41
N ASP A 127 20.89 -3.90 19.05
CA ASP A 127 20.61 -3.64 20.47
C ASP A 127 19.54 -2.54 20.60
N TRP A 128 18.45 -2.70 19.86
CA TRP A 128 17.32 -1.77 19.89
C TRP A 128 16.41 -2.03 21.10
N THR A 129 15.60 -1.03 21.44
CA THR A 129 14.78 -1.05 22.64
C THR A 129 13.89 -2.29 22.68
N LYS A 130 13.91 -2.98 23.81
CA LYS A 130 12.98 -4.07 24.14
C LYS A 130 12.12 -3.63 25.32
N GLN A 131 10.81 -3.58 25.11
CA GLN A 131 9.87 -3.29 26.19
C GLN A 131 9.72 -4.51 27.11
N ASP A 132 9.66 -4.25 28.41
CA ASP A 132 9.42 -5.26 29.44
C ASP A 132 8.03 -5.91 29.25
N ASP A 133 7.89 -7.17 29.68
CA ASP A 133 6.63 -7.90 29.53
C ASP A 133 5.48 -7.33 30.39
N SER A 134 5.79 -6.49 31.40
CA SER A 134 4.80 -5.71 32.15
C SER A 134 4.12 -4.61 31.33
N VAL A 135 4.68 -4.21 30.19
CA VAL A 135 4.02 -3.26 29.28
C VAL A 135 2.84 -3.97 28.62
N PRO A 136 1.60 -3.46 28.71
CA PRO A 136 0.48 -4.04 27.99
C PRO A 136 0.73 -4.05 26.47
N ILE A 137 0.14 -5.02 25.78
CA ILE A 137 0.11 -4.98 24.30
C ILE A 137 -0.82 -3.83 23.91
N ALA A 138 -0.38 -2.96 23.01
CA ALA A 138 -1.17 -1.85 22.53
C ALA A 138 -2.46 -2.34 21.83
N GLU A 139 -3.55 -1.60 22.00
CA GLU A 139 -4.83 -1.89 21.34
C GLU A 139 -4.65 -1.92 19.81
N GLY A 140 -5.27 -2.90 19.15
CA GLY A 140 -5.23 -3.09 17.70
C GLY A 140 -4.11 -4.00 17.20
N SER A 141 -3.18 -4.42 18.08
CA SER A 141 -2.01 -5.22 17.68
C SER A 141 -2.38 -6.63 17.19
N ASP A 142 -3.60 -7.06 17.53
CA ASP A 142 -4.21 -8.34 17.22
C ASP A 142 -5.19 -8.30 16.04
N GLU A 143 -5.39 -7.13 15.39
CA GLU A 143 -6.22 -6.95 14.18
C GLU A 143 -5.61 -7.59 12.91
N GLY A 144 -4.90 -8.71 13.06
CA GLY A 144 -4.27 -9.46 11.97
C GLY A 144 -5.27 -10.22 11.11
N ILE A 145 -4.96 -10.35 9.82
CA ILE A 145 -5.74 -11.12 8.86
C ILE A 145 -4.80 -12.10 8.16
N GLU A 146 -5.29 -13.31 7.91
CA GLU A 146 -4.57 -14.31 7.13
C GLU A 146 -4.41 -13.83 5.68
N LEU A 147 -3.16 -13.58 5.27
CA LEU A 147 -2.81 -13.14 3.92
C LEU A 147 -2.96 -14.26 2.86
N ALA A 148 -2.86 -15.53 3.27
CA ALA A 148 -2.90 -16.69 2.39
C ALA A 148 -3.94 -17.68 2.91
N GLY A 149 -4.87 -18.09 2.04
CA GLY A 149 -5.90 -19.06 2.38
C GLY A 149 -5.47 -20.51 2.12
N PRO A 150 -6.37 -21.48 2.34
CA PRO A 150 -6.07 -22.90 2.14
C PRO A 150 -5.55 -23.25 0.74
N SER A 151 -6.09 -22.59 -0.31
CA SER A 151 -5.66 -22.81 -1.69
C SER A 151 -4.23 -22.30 -1.94
N ASP A 152 -3.89 -21.14 -1.40
CA ASP A 152 -2.58 -20.50 -1.52
C ASP A 152 -1.51 -21.31 -0.77
N LEU A 153 -1.82 -21.68 0.48
CA LEU A 153 -0.93 -22.44 1.36
C LEU A 153 -0.62 -23.83 0.78
N ARG A 154 -1.60 -24.48 0.14
CA ARG A 154 -1.42 -25.80 -0.49
C ARG A 154 -0.26 -25.84 -1.47
N ILE A 155 -0.10 -24.78 -2.27
CA ILE A 155 0.94 -24.71 -3.31
C ILE A 155 2.13 -23.83 -2.90
N ASN A 156 2.11 -23.25 -1.70
CA ASN A 156 3.08 -22.25 -1.21
C ASN A 156 3.11 -20.97 -2.06
N LEU A 157 1.94 -20.44 -2.40
CA LEU A 157 1.76 -19.13 -3.03
C LEU A 157 1.51 -18.05 -1.96
N ASP A 158 2.58 -17.64 -1.27
CA ASP A 158 2.46 -16.83 -0.04
C ASP A 158 3.17 -15.47 -0.07
N ARG A 159 3.81 -15.13 -1.19
CA ARG A 159 4.57 -13.87 -1.33
C ARG A 159 3.84 -12.91 -2.27
N PRO A 160 3.77 -11.61 -1.94
CA PRO A 160 3.26 -10.60 -2.87
C PRO A 160 3.92 -10.64 -4.25
N ALA A 161 5.23 -10.86 -4.30
CA ALA A 161 6.00 -10.98 -5.54
C ALA A 161 5.62 -12.21 -6.40
N TYR A 162 4.85 -13.16 -5.87
CA TYR A 162 4.30 -14.31 -6.61
C TYR A 162 2.80 -14.12 -6.89
N VAL A 163 2.08 -13.34 -6.10
CA VAL A 163 0.63 -13.15 -6.27
C VAL A 163 0.31 -12.02 -7.24
N TYR A 164 0.90 -10.83 -7.07
CA TYR A 164 0.61 -9.68 -7.93
C TYR A 164 0.89 -9.91 -9.42
N PRO A 165 1.92 -10.69 -9.82
CA PRO A 165 2.07 -11.08 -11.22
C PRO A 165 0.87 -11.83 -11.82
N LEU A 166 0.08 -12.57 -11.03
CA LEU A 166 -1.15 -13.20 -11.51
C LEU A 166 -2.21 -12.15 -11.88
N PHE A 167 -2.29 -11.06 -11.13
CA PHE A 167 -3.16 -9.93 -11.48
C PHE A 167 -2.66 -9.22 -12.74
N GLU A 168 -1.35 -9.07 -12.90
CA GLU A 168 -0.74 -8.49 -14.10
C GLU A 168 -1.04 -9.31 -15.36
N GLN A 169 -0.80 -10.62 -15.30
CA GLN A 169 -1.12 -11.49 -16.44
C GLN A 169 -2.62 -11.45 -16.75
N ALA A 170 -3.50 -11.37 -15.75
CA ALA A 170 -4.94 -11.24 -15.97
C ALA A 170 -5.30 -9.91 -16.65
N LEU A 171 -4.68 -8.79 -16.25
CA LEU A 171 -4.87 -7.47 -16.90
C LEU A 171 -4.46 -7.54 -18.38
N ARG A 172 -3.29 -8.10 -18.67
CA ARG A 172 -2.81 -8.31 -20.05
C ARG A 172 -3.80 -9.14 -20.88
N ILE A 173 -4.23 -10.29 -20.34
CA ILE A 173 -5.13 -11.21 -21.03
C ILE A 173 -6.47 -10.53 -21.32
N ALA A 174 -7.04 -9.83 -20.34
CA ALA A 174 -8.29 -9.08 -20.49
C ALA A 174 -8.18 -7.94 -21.53
N ALA A 175 -7.00 -7.32 -21.63
CA ALA A 175 -6.71 -6.29 -22.64
C ALA A 175 -6.40 -6.87 -24.04
N HIS A 176 -6.34 -8.19 -24.21
CA HIS A 176 -5.90 -8.86 -25.43
C HIS A 176 -4.52 -8.39 -25.93
N GLU A 177 -3.63 -8.07 -24.99
CA GLU A 177 -2.31 -7.50 -25.27
C GLU A 177 -1.24 -8.61 -25.37
N SER A 178 -0.28 -8.42 -26.28
CA SER A 178 0.89 -9.30 -26.33
C SER A 178 1.75 -9.14 -25.06
N SER A 179 2.48 -10.18 -24.66
CA SER A 179 3.36 -10.09 -23.49
C SER A 179 4.42 -8.98 -23.60
N ASP A 180 4.98 -8.78 -24.79
CA ASP A 180 6.02 -7.77 -25.01
C ASP A 180 5.48 -6.35 -25.01
N ASP A 181 4.31 -6.13 -25.63
CA ASP A 181 3.68 -4.80 -25.62
C ASP A 181 3.25 -4.40 -24.21
N HIS A 182 2.69 -5.37 -23.48
CA HIS A 182 2.30 -5.17 -22.10
C HIS A 182 3.49 -4.83 -21.20
N ARG A 183 4.59 -5.58 -21.31
CA ARG A 183 5.84 -5.32 -20.56
C ARG A 183 6.38 -3.91 -20.84
N ARG A 184 6.36 -3.47 -22.10
CA ARG A 184 6.74 -2.10 -22.46
C ARG A 184 5.82 -1.07 -21.82
N ARG A 185 4.50 -1.29 -21.88
CA ARG A 185 3.50 -0.38 -21.31
C ARG A 185 3.65 -0.23 -19.80
N ILE A 186 3.83 -1.32 -19.06
CA ILE A 186 4.05 -1.25 -17.61
C ILE A 186 5.44 -0.68 -17.25
N GLY A 187 6.44 -0.87 -18.12
CA GLY A 187 7.73 -0.18 -18.02
C GLY A 187 7.58 1.33 -18.12
N GLU A 188 6.86 1.83 -19.11
CA GLU A 188 6.59 3.26 -19.28
C GLU A 188 5.74 3.84 -18.14
N LEU A 189 4.74 3.09 -17.66
CA LEU A 189 4.00 3.48 -16.45
C LEU A 189 4.95 3.67 -15.26
N TRP A 190 5.87 2.73 -15.04
CA TRP A 190 6.81 2.81 -13.93
C TRP A 190 7.88 3.90 -14.12
N SER A 191 8.26 4.20 -15.36
CA SER A 191 9.13 5.33 -15.71
C SER A 191 8.54 6.65 -15.22
N GLN A 192 7.23 6.86 -15.41
CA GLN A 192 6.53 8.04 -14.90
C GLN A 192 6.58 8.15 -13.36
N PHE A 193 6.43 7.03 -12.65
CA PHE A 193 6.57 7.00 -11.19
C PHE A 193 8.00 7.34 -10.75
N SER A 194 9.02 6.84 -11.47
CA SER A 194 10.42 7.17 -11.18
C SER A 194 10.73 8.65 -11.41
N ALA A 195 10.11 9.28 -12.42
CA ALA A 195 10.27 10.70 -12.70
C ALA A 195 9.67 11.57 -11.58
N VAL A 196 8.51 11.20 -11.03
CA VAL A 196 7.93 11.86 -9.86
C VAL A 196 8.83 11.68 -8.64
N ALA A 197 9.34 10.46 -8.39
CA ALA A 197 10.26 10.20 -7.29
C ALA A 197 11.56 11.03 -7.38
N ALA A 198 12.08 11.25 -8.59
CA ALA A 198 13.28 12.07 -8.78
C ALA A 198 13.11 13.52 -8.29
N ALA A 199 11.91 14.09 -8.50
CA ALA A 199 11.56 15.42 -8.03
C ALA A 199 11.25 15.47 -6.52
N ASN A 200 10.71 14.39 -5.96
CA ASN A 200 10.35 14.32 -4.54
C ASN A 200 11.60 14.30 -3.62
N PRO A 201 11.81 15.31 -2.75
CA PRO A 201 12.95 15.35 -1.83
C PRO A 201 12.94 14.23 -0.78
N HIS A 202 11.77 13.66 -0.50
CA HIS A 202 11.56 12.58 0.47
C HIS A 202 11.67 11.18 -0.17
N ALA A 203 11.84 11.07 -1.49
CA ALA A 203 11.99 9.78 -2.15
C ALA A 203 13.34 9.11 -1.81
N TRP A 204 13.30 7.80 -1.57
CA TRP A 204 14.49 7.01 -1.26
C TRP A 204 15.47 6.93 -2.44
N SER A 205 14.95 6.72 -3.64
CA SER A 205 15.69 6.76 -4.90
C SER A 205 15.16 7.91 -5.75
N ARG A 206 16.07 8.79 -6.16
CA ARG A 206 15.75 10.00 -6.93
C ARG A 206 16.31 9.96 -8.36
N GLU A 207 16.60 8.76 -8.84
CA GLU A 207 17.00 8.50 -10.22
C GLU A 207 15.75 8.29 -11.08
N ALA A 208 15.59 9.10 -12.13
CA ALA A 208 14.58 8.88 -13.16
C ALA A 208 15.11 7.84 -14.15
N LEU A 209 14.29 6.84 -14.46
CA LEU A 209 14.65 5.69 -15.28
C LEU A 209 13.69 5.60 -16.47
N SER A 210 14.20 5.17 -17.62
CA SER A 210 13.37 4.88 -18.80
C SER A 210 12.55 3.60 -18.64
N GLY A 211 11.50 3.46 -19.47
CA GLY A 211 10.68 2.25 -19.48
C GLY A 211 11.49 0.99 -19.79
N ASP A 212 12.45 1.07 -20.71
CA ASP A 212 13.33 -0.04 -21.07
C ASP A 212 14.27 -0.43 -19.91
N GLU A 213 14.86 0.53 -19.19
CA GLU A 213 15.70 0.24 -18.01
C GLU A 213 14.93 -0.49 -16.91
N ILE A 214 13.63 -0.24 -16.81
CA ILE A 214 12.75 -0.85 -15.82
C ILE A 214 12.24 -2.22 -16.30
N ALA A 215 11.81 -2.32 -17.55
CA ALA A 215 11.21 -3.54 -18.10
C ALA A 215 12.24 -4.63 -18.43
N GLU A 216 13.44 -4.26 -18.89
CA GLU A 216 14.42 -5.21 -19.37
C GLU A 216 15.32 -5.77 -18.25
N PRO A 217 15.49 -7.10 -18.18
CA PRO A 217 16.37 -7.72 -17.19
C PRO A 217 17.82 -7.29 -17.36
N SER A 218 18.49 -6.98 -16.24
CA SER A 218 19.92 -6.66 -16.21
C SER A 218 20.57 -7.18 -14.92
N PRO A 219 21.91 -7.14 -14.79
CA PRO A 219 22.59 -7.53 -13.55
C PRO A 219 22.11 -6.74 -12.30
N SER A 220 21.71 -5.48 -12.47
CA SER A 220 21.15 -4.64 -11.40
C SER A 220 19.63 -4.73 -11.29
N ASN A 221 18.95 -5.17 -12.35
CA ASN A 221 17.50 -5.31 -12.49
C ASN A 221 17.07 -6.72 -12.91
N ARG A 222 17.44 -7.74 -12.14
CA ARG A 222 17.08 -9.13 -12.45
C ARG A 222 15.57 -9.37 -12.49
N MET A 223 15.14 -10.44 -13.17
CA MET A 223 13.79 -10.99 -13.01
C MET A 223 13.53 -11.43 -11.57
N VAL A 224 12.31 -11.18 -11.09
CA VAL A 224 11.82 -11.68 -9.79
C VAL A 224 10.78 -12.77 -10.03
N SER A 225 9.75 -12.43 -10.77
CA SER A 225 8.71 -13.36 -11.24
C SER A 225 8.20 -12.82 -12.56
N TRP A 226 7.99 -13.66 -13.56
CA TRP A 226 7.40 -13.19 -14.82
C TRP A 226 6.02 -12.53 -14.57
N PRO A 227 5.75 -11.29 -15.05
CA PRO A 227 6.55 -10.48 -15.98
C PRO A 227 7.43 -9.39 -15.32
N TYR A 228 7.55 -9.36 -14.00
CA TYR A 228 8.25 -8.33 -13.24
C TYR A 228 9.75 -8.56 -13.04
N THR A 229 10.51 -7.55 -13.43
CA THR A 229 11.87 -7.31 -12.97
C THR A 229 11.88 -6.73 -11.54
N LYS A 230 13.06 -6.65 -10.93
CA LYS A 230 13.25 -6.06 -9.59
C LYS A 230 12.71 -4.63 -9.49
N LEU A 231 12.86 -3.81 -10.52
CA LEU A 231 12.38 -2.43 -10.55
C LEU A 231 10.86 -2.32 -10.72
N MET A 232 10.14 -3.41 -10.96
CA MET A 232 8.66 -3.44 -10.95
C MET A 232 8.09 -3.96 -9.61
N ASN A 233 8.93 -4.09 -8.58
CA ASN A 233 8.55 -4.51 -7.25
C ASN A 233 8.75 -3.36 -6.25
N SER A 234 7.95 -3.34 -5.18
CA SER A 234 8.14 -2.41 -4.06
C SER A 234 9.54 -2.52 -3.45
N ASN A 235 10.17 -1.39 -3.12
CA ASN A 235 11.47 -1.35 -2.47
C ASN A 235 11.34 -1.25 -0.95
N ASN A 236 11.37 -2.40 -0.27
CA ASN A 236 11.37 -2.45 1.19
C ASN A 236 12.76 -2.30 1.84
N MET A 237 13.82 -2.12 1.04
CA MET A 237 15.18 -1.95 1.53
C MET A 237 15.46 -0.48 1.87
N VAL A 238 14.67 0.05 2.79
CA VAL A 238 14.67 1.46 3.19
C VAL A 238 14.70 1.60 4.72
N ASP A 239 15.17 2.76 5.17
CA ASP A 239 15.04 3.23 6.55
C ASP A 239 14.29 4.58 6.53
N GLN A 240 12.97 4.56 6.73
CA GLN A 240 12.10 5.74 6.53
C GLN A 240 11.05 5.83 7.64
N GLY A 241 10.66 7.06 7.98
CA GLY A 241 9.56 7.34 8.89
C GLY A 241 8.71 8.51 8.41
N ALA A 242 7.42 8.48 8.75
CA ALA A 242 6.50 9.58 8.49
C ALA A 242 5.52 9.77 9.64
N ALA A 243 5.03 11.00 9.79
CA ALA A 243 4.09 11.39 10.82
C ALA A 243 3.08 12.41 10.29
N LEU A 244 1.84 12.31 10.77
CA LEU A 244 0.73 13.19 10.47
C LEU A 244 0.11 13.66 11.79
N VAL A 245 -0.20 14.94 11.91
CA VAL A 245 -0.85 15.54 13.08
C VAL A 245 -2.20 16.11 12.67
N LEU A 246 -3.27 15.51 13.20
CA LEU A 246 -4.65 15.96 12.98
C LEU A 246 -5.24 16.53 14.25
N THR A 247 -6.05 17.56 14.11
CA THR A 247 -6.77 18.18 15.22
C THR A 247 -8.09 18.81 14.75
N SER A 248 -8.87 19.39 15.65
CA SER A 248 -10.02 20.21 15.29
C SER A 248 -9.59 21.63 14.92
N VAL A 249 -10.39 22.34 14.12
CA VAL A 249 -10.16 23.76 13.80
C VAL A 249 -10.07 24.63 15.05
N GLU A 250 -10.90 24.37 16.05
CA GLU A 250 -10.84 25.06 17.35
C GLU A 250 -9.49 24.85 18.03
N LYS A 251 -9.02 23.60 18.08
CA LYS A 251 -7.77 23.25 18.75
C LYS A 251 -6.56 23.74 17.96
N ALA A 252 -6.58 23.69 16.63
CA ALA A 252 -5.58 24.31 15.77
C ALA A 252 -5.48 25.83 16.03
N THR A 253 -6.62 26.50 16.18
CA THR A 253 -6.68 27.94 16.50
C THR A 253 -6.14 28.21 17.91
N TYR A 254 -6.52 27.40 18.91
CA TYR A 254 -6.02 27.49 20.27
C TYR A 254 -4.50 27.30 20.36
N LEU A 255 -3.96 26.34 19.60
CA LEU A 255 -2.53 26.09 19.46
C LEU A 255 -1.83 27.12 18.55
N GLN A 256 -2.55 28.10 18.02
CA GLN A 256 -2.04 29.19 17.18
C GLN A 256 -1.31 28.69 15.93
N ILE A 257 -1.84 27.64 15.29
CA ILE A 257 -1.30 27.13 14.04
C ILE A 257 -1.75 28.04 12.90
N ALA A 258 -0.79 28.44 12.06
CA ALA A 258 -1.06 29.27 10.90
C ALA A 258 -1.92 28.50 9.88
N ARG A 259 -2.93 29.17 9.32
CA ARG A 259 -3.97 28.54 8.50
C ARG A 259 -3.49 28.15 7.09
N ASP A 260 -2.39 28.73 6.64
CA ASP A 260 -1.75 28.46 5.36
C ASP A 260 -1.24 27.02 5.23
N GLY A 261 -0.90 26.35 6.34
CA GLY A 261 -0.50 24.95 6.35
C GLY A 261 -1.65 23.94 6.57
N TRP A 262 -2.91 24.38 6.58
CA TRP A 262 -4.03 23.51 6.90
C TRP A 262 -4.52 22.73 5.68
N VAL A 263 -4.64 21.42 5.83
CA VAL A 263 -5.25 20.54 4.83
C VAL A 263 -6.47 19.85 5.46
N PHE A 264 -7.61 19.94 4.80
CA PHE A 264 -8.85 19.34 5.24
C PHE A 264 -9.03 17.98 4.56
N PRO A 265 -9.23 16.90 5.35
CA PRO A 265 -9.87 15.69 4.85
C PRO A 265 -11.35 15.99 4.59
N TYR A 266 -11.81 15.75 3.37
CA TYR A 266 -13.20 16.00 2.96
C TYR A 266 -14.08 14.78 3.20
N ALA A 267 -13.58 13.61 2.83
CA ALA A 267 -14.24 12.33 3.02
C ALA A 267 -13.23 11.19 3.00
N GLY A 268 -13.66 10.02 3.47
CA GLY A 268 -12.95 8.77 3.27
C GLY A 268 -13.89 7.58 3.25
N THR A 269 -13.39 6.43 2.79
CA THR A 269 -14.13 5.16 2.80
C THR A 269 -13.18 4.02 3.11
N ASP A 270 -13.73 2.90 3.54
CA ASP A 270 -13.00 1.65 3.70
C ASP A 270 -13.85 0.49 3.13
N ALA A 271 -13.17 -0.51 2.56
CA ALA A 271 -13.77 -1.74 2.07
C ALA A 271 -12.71 -2.84 1.86
N HIS A 272 -13.14 -4.06 1.60
CA HIS A 272 -12.26 -5.13 1.16
C HIS A 272 -12.90 -6.00 0.06
N ASP A 273 -12.06 -6.47 -0.87
CA ASP A 273 -12.36 -7.57 -1.78
C ASP A 273 -12.43 -8.90 -1.01
N THR A 274 -12.58 -10.02 -1.74
CA THR A 274 -12.41 -11.35 -1.14
C THR A 274 -11.04 -11.49 -0.48
N TYR A 275 -11.01 -12.08 0.71
CA TYR A 275 -9.76 -12.29 1.45
C TYR A 275 -8.80 -13.22 0.73
N HIS A 276 -9.31 -14.31 0.17
CA HIS A 276 -8.52 -15.21 -0.67
C HIS A 276 -8.65 -14.81 -2.14
N ILE A 277 -7.51 -14.83 -2.84
CA ILE A 277 -7.49 -14.50 -4.27
C ILE A 277 -8.30 -15.53 -5.07
N SER A 278 -8.33 -16.79 -4.64
CA SER A 278 -9.05 -17.86 -5.33
C SER A 278 -10.55 -17.57 -5.48
N ASP A 279 -11.12 -16.79 -4.55
CA ASP A 279 -12.55 -16.47 -4.49
C ASP A 279 -12.94 -15.24 -5.34
N ARG A 280 -11.98 -14.46 -5.87
CA ARG A 280 -12.28 -13.28 -6.70
C ARG A 280 -13.10 -13.66 -7.92
N ALA A 281 -14.06 -12.85 -8.37
CA ALA A 281 -14.69 -13.12 -9.67
C ALA A 281 -13.63 -13.16 -10.79
N GLU A 282 -12.89 -12.05 -10.91
CA GLU A 282 -11.84 -11.84 -11.88
C GLU A 282 -10.59 -11.23 -11.21
N PHE A 283 -9.42 -11.51 -11.77
CA PHE A 283 -8.14 -11.04 -11.24
C PHE A 283 -7.74 -9.64 -11.69
N HIS A 284 -8.35 -9.14 -12.77
CA HIS A 284 -8.04 -7.84 -13.36
C HIS A 284 -8.99 -6.71 -12.91
N THR A 285 -9.88 -6.99 -11.95
CA THR A 285 -10.89 -6.06 -11.42
C THR A 285 -10.88 -6.06 -9.89
N SER A 286 -11.38 -4.99 -9.30
CA SER A 286 -11.62 -4.86 -7.85
C SER A 286 -12.92 -4.08 -7.62
N PRO A 287 -14.05 -4.78 -7.38
CA PRO A 287 -15.29 -4.13 -6.98
C PRO A 287 -15.14 -3.28 -5.72
N ALA A 288 -14.29 -3.69 -4.78
CA ALA A 288 -13.99 -2.91 -3.59
C ALA A 288 -13.39 -1.54 -3.92
N ILE A 289 -12.41 -1.47 -4.82
CA ILE A 289 -11.84 -0.18 -5.27
C ILE A 289 -12.90 0.67 -5.96
N ARG A 290 -13.66 0.07 -6.89
CA ARG A 290 -14.70 0.78 -7.66
C ARG A 290 -15.75 1.40 -6.75
N ILE A 291 -16.31 0.62 -5.83
CA ILE A 291 -17.41 1.07 -4.98
C ILE A 291 -16.88 2.06 -3.95
N ALA A 292 -15.82 1.73 -3.21
CA ALA A 292 -15.30 2.59 -2.15
C ALA A 292 -14.69 3.89 -2.69
N GLY A 293 -13.98 3.85 -3.81
CA GLY A 293 -13.39 5.03 -4.43
C GLY A 293 -14.45 5.99 -4.96
N ASN A 294 -15.45 5.49 -5.69
CA ASN A 294 -16.57 6.32 -6.15
C ASN A 294 -17.36 6.90 -4.99
N ARG A 295 -17.57 6.11 -3.92
CA ARG A 295 -18.26 6.61 -2.72
C ARG A 295 -17.46 7.70 -2.00
N ALA A 296 -16.13 7.59 -1.91
CA ALA A 296 -15.31 8.64 -1.31
C ALA A 296 -15.41 9.97 -2.09
N LEU A 297 -15.41 9.91 -3.42
CA LEU A 297 -15.59 11.07 -4.29
C LEU A 297 -16.98 11.69 -4.11
N GLU A 298 -18.03 10.87 -4.10
CA GLU A 298 -19.41 11.31 -3.87
C GLU A 298 -19.57 11.99 -2.50
N LEU A 299 -19.04 11.38 -1.44
CA LEU A 299 -19.07 11.93 -0.08
C LEU A 299 -18.33 13.27 0.02
N ALA A 300 -17.29 13.46 -0.79
CA ALA A 300 -16.55 14.72 -0.91
C ALA A 300 -17.21 15.74 -1.88
N GLY A 301 -18.35 15.40 -2.49
CA GLY A 301 -19.02 16.26 -3.48
C GLY A 301 -18.15 16.55 -4.71
N SER A 302 -17.37 15.56 -5.16
CA SER A 302 -16.42 15.66 -6.27
C SER A 302 -16.59 14.52 -7.26
N GLY A 303 -16.16 14.72 -8.50
CA GLY A 303 -15.86 13.65 -9.46
C GLY A 303 -14.37 13.33 -9.50
N ILE A 304 -14.00 12.23 -10.16
CA ILE A 304 -12.59 11.86 -10.33
C ILE A 304 -11.81 12.93 -11.10
N ASP A 305 -12.43 13.61 -12.06
CA ASP A 305 -11.81 14.68 -12.85
C ASP A 305 -11.55 15.97 -12.07
N ASP A 306 -12.15 16.14 -10.89
CA ASP A 306 -11.84 17.24 -9.98
C ASP A 306 -10.54 16.97 -9.18
N MET A 307 -10.04 15.74 -9.18
CA MET A 307 -8.82 15.35 -8.48
C MET A 307 -7.61 15.72 -9.34
N ALA A 308 -7.08 16.92 -9.10
CA ALA A 308 -5.87 17.43 -9.75
C ALA A 308 -4.63 16.62 -9.37
N LEU A 309 -4.61 16.08 -8.15
CA LEU A 309 -3.52 15.28 -7.60
C LEU A 309 -4.03 13.90 -7.22
N VAL A 310 -3.27 12.85 -7.54
CA VAL A 310 -3.63 11.46 -7.22
C VAL A 310 -2.40 10.72 -6.71
N ASP A 311 -2.56 9.93 -5.67
CA ASP A 311 -1.61 8.88 -5.30
C ASP A 311 -2.28 7.50 -5.26
N LEU A 312 -2.02 6.71 -6.30
CA LEU A 312 -2.43 5.32 -6.36
C LEU A 312 -1.42 4.44 -5.61
N TYR A 313 -1.91 3.59 -4.72
CA TYR A 313 -1.05 2.64 -4.00
C TYR A 313 -0.36 1.70 -4.99
N SER A 314 0.97 1.64 -4.92
CA SER A 314 1.80 1.22 -6.06
C SER A 314 2.87 0.19 -5.68
N CYS A 315 2.48 -0.85 -4.93
CA CYS A 315 3.42 -1.94 -4.60
C CYS A 315 3.90 -2.69 -5.86
N PHE A 316 3.04 -2.78 -6.88
CA PHE A 316 3.27 -3.42 -8.17
C PHE A 316 2.46 -2.71 -9.27
N PRO A 317 2.87 -2.80 -10.55
CA PRO A 317 2.14 -2.19 -11.65
C PRO A 317 0.69 -2.64 -11.79
N SER A 318 0.39 -3.89 -11.48
CA SER A 318 -0.98 -4.41 -11.51
C SER A 318 -1.90 -3.70 -10.51
N ALA A 319 -1.40 -3.33 -9.33
CA ALA A 319 -2.20 -2.62 -8.33
C ALA A 319 -2.64 -1.23 -8.84
N VAL A 320 -1.71 -0.51 -9.46
CA VAL A 320 -1.96 0.81 -10.06
C VAL A 320 -2.93 0.68 -11.23
N GLN A 321 -2.74 -0.30 -12.10
CA GLN A 321 -3.59 -0.50 -13.26
C GLN A 321 -5.02 -0.89 -12.88
N VAL A 322 -5.21 -1.84 -11.95
CA VAL A 322 -6.55 -2.17 -11.44
C VAL A 322 -7.20 -0.93 -10.84
N ALA A 323 -6.48 -0.20 -9.98
CA ALA A 323 -7.04 0.99 -9.34
C ALA A 323 -7.41 2.09 -10.35
N ALA A 324 -6.53 2.36 -11.32
CA ALA A 324 -6.77 3.34 -12.36
C ALA A 324 -7.98 2.97 -13.22
N ASN A 325 -8.10 1.71 -13.64
CA ASN A 325 -9.23 1.22 -14.42
C ASN A 325 -10.56 1.34 -13.67
N GLU A 326 -10.60 0.96 -12.39
CA GLU A 326 -11.83 1.01 -11.57
C GLU A 326 -12.27 2.44 -11.23
N LEU A 327 -11.32 3.39 -11.18
CA LEU A 327 -11.58 4.81 -10.92
C LEU A 327 -11.74 5.65 -12.20
N GLY A 328 -11.51 5.06 -13.38
CA GLY A 328 -11.58 5.78 -14.66
C GLY A 328 -10.40 6.72 -14.93
N LEU A 329 -9.23 6.45 -14.34
CA LEU A 329 -8.00 7.22 -14.56
C LEU A 329 -7.20 6.65 -15.75
N PRO A 330 -6.67 7.49 -16.65
CA PRO A 330 -5.86 7.01 -17.76
C PRO A 330 -4.51 6.51 -17.27
N THR A 331 -4.17 5.26 -17.60
CA THR A 331 -2.81 4.76 -17.38
C THR A 331 -1.87 5.31 -18.46
N GLY A 332 -0.82 6.00 -18.04
CA GLY A 332 0.25 6.44 -18.94
C GLY A 332 0.10 7.85 -19.51
N ASP A 333 -0.88 8.65 -19.08
CA ASP A 333 -0.95 10.08 -19.39
C ASP A 333 0.05 10.86 -18.53
N PRO A 334 1.15 11.39 -19.09
CA PRO A 334 2.16 12.10 -18.31
C PRO A 334 1.66 13.43 -17.75
N SER A 335 0.56 13.99 -18.29
CA SER A 335 -0.05 15.22 -17.79
C SER A 335 -0.91 14.99 -16.55
N ARG A 336 -1.24 13.73 -16.25
CA ARG A 336 -1.99 13.32 -15.07
C ARG A 336 -1.30 12.16 -14.36
N PRO A 337 -0.14 12.41 -13.70
CA PRO A 337 0.58 11.38 -12.97
C PRO A 337 -0.32 10.67 -11.94
N LEU A 338 -0.17 9.35 -11.83
CA LEU A 338 -0.93 8.51 -10.89
C LEU A 338 -0.28 8.44 -9.50
N THR A 339 0.70 9.29 -9.23
CA THR A 339 1.38 9.42 -7.95
C THR A 339 1.87 10.86 -7.75
N VAL A 340 1.82 11.33 -6.50
CA VAL A 340 2.54 12.54 -6.05
C VAL A 340 3.85 12.17 -5.37
N THR A 341 3.96 10.94 -4.84
CA THR A 341 5.12 10.50 -4.06
C THR A 341 6.22 9.85 -4.90
N GLY A 342 5.85 9.20 -6.01
CA GLY A 342 6.76 8.40 -6.85
C GLY A 342 6.69 6.89 -6.60
N GLY A 343 5.74 6.44 -5.78
CA GLY A 343 5.42 5.03 -5.54
C GLY A 343 6.42 4.20 -4.74
N LEU A 344 5.98 3.01 -4.31
CA LEU A 344 6.71 2.16 -3.36
C LEU A 344 8.04 1.62 -3.93
N THR A 345 8.21 1.57 -5.24
CA THR A 345 9.49 1.16 -5.86
C THR A 345 10.56 2.22 -5.66
N PHE A 346 10.24 3.49 -5.90
CA PHE A 346 11.25 4.55 -6.01
C PHE A 346 11.29 5.46 -4.78
N ALA A 347 10.13 5.97 -4.36
CA ALA A 347 10.02 6.75 -3.13
C ALA A 347 10.38 5.92 -1.87
N GLY A 348 10.26 4.60 -2.00
CA GLY A 348 10.51 3.63 -0.95
C GLY A 348 9.21 3.05 -0.41
N GLY A 349 9.24 1.77 -0.07
CA GLY A 349 8.12 1.03 0.47
C GLY A 349 8.42 0.56 1.88
N PRO A 350 8.29 1.42 2.92
CA PRO A 350 8.47 1.04 4.32
C PRO A 350 7.31 0.16 4.81
N TRP A 351 7.18 -1.01 4.19
CA TRP A 351 6.14 -2.01 4.42
C TRP A 351 4.73 -1.40 4.47
N ASN A 352 4.14 -1.31 5.65
CA ASN A 352 2.77 -0.83 5.84
C ASN A 352 2.65 0.70 5.78
N ASN A 353 3.76 1.43 5.91
CA ASN A 353 3.73 2.86 6.19
C ASN A 353 3.85 3.76 4.95
N TYR A 354 3.86 3.22 3.72
CA TYR A 354 3.94 4.04 2.50
C TYR A 354 2.88 5.14 2.47
N VAL A 355 1.63 4.82 2.83
CA VAL A 355 0.51 5.78 2.69
C VAL A 355 0.63 6.95 3.66
N THR A 356 1.34 6.82 4.78
CA THR A 356 1.66 7.97 5.64
C THR A 356 2.55 8.99 4.90
N HIS A 357 3.53 8.51 4.14
CA HIS A 357 4.35 9.36 3.27
C HIS A 357 3.53 9.97 2.13
N SER A 358 2.63 9.16 1.55
CA SER A 358 1.72 9.59 0.49
C SER A 358 0.82 10.76 0.90
N ILE A 359 0.18 10.65 2.07
CA ILE A 359 -0.65 11.73 2.64
C ILE A 359 0.20 12.95 2.99
N ALA A 360 1.42 12.77 3.51
CA ALA A 360 2.31 13.88 3.83
C ALA A 360 2.73 14.66 2.57
N THR A 361 3.16 13.97 1.51
CA THR A 361 3.49 14.61 0.23
C THR A 361 2.26 15.24 -0.43
N MET A 362 1.10 14.59 -0.38
CA MET A 362 -0.16 15.19 -0.86
C MET A 362 -0.48 16.49 -0.13
N ALA A 363 -0.28 16.55 1.18
CA ALA A 363 -0.49 17.76 1.96
C ALA A 363 0.49 18.89 1.57
N GLU A 364 1.78 18.57 1.37
CA GLU A 364 2.78 19.51 0.86
C GLU A 364 2.37 20.09 -0.50
N GLU A 365 1.96 19.24 -1.45
CA GLU A 365 1.54 19.66 -2.79
C GLU A 365 0.25 20.49 -2.78
N LEU A 366 -0.74 20.14 -1.96
CA LEU A 366 -1.99 20.90 -1.83
C LEU A 366 -1.79 22.28 -1.18
N VAL A 367 -0.87 22.39 -0.22
CA VAL A 367 -0.50 23.67 0.40
C VAL A 367 0.28 24.53 -0.58
N ALA A 368 1.16 23.94 -1.39
CA ALA A 368 1.86 24.65 -2.45
C ALA A 368 0.92 25.11 -3.59
N ASN A 369 -0.20 24.39 -3.80
CA ASN A 369 -1.18 24.66 -4.85
C ASN A 369 -2.62 24.77 -4.30
N PRO A 370 -2.95 25.82 -3.51
CA PRO A 370 -4.25 25.94 -2.88
C PRO A 370 -5.43 25.93 -3.87
N GLY A 371 -6.56 25.34 -3.46
CA GLY A 371 -7.76 25.19 -4.29
C GLY A 371 -7.80 23.91 -5.13
N GLN A 372 -6.69 23.17 -5.22
CA GLN A 372 -6.69 21.82 -5.80
C GLN A 372 -7.28 20.79 -4.83
N ARG A 373 -7.69 19.65 -5.38
CA ARG A 373 -8.12 18.46 -4.63
C ARG A 373 -7.21 17.28 -4.92
N GLY A 374 -6.98 16.49 -3.89
CA GLY A 374 -6.13 15.31 -3.91
C GLY A 374 -6.89 14.04 -3.55
N LEU A 375 -6.61 12.95 -4.25
CA LEU A 375 -7.10 11.61 -3.93
C LEU A 375 -5.94 10.71 -3.49
N ILE A 376 -6.10 10.09 -2.32
CA ILE A 376 -5.23 9.02 -1.84
C ILE A 376 -5.98 7.70 -1.91
N THR A 377 -5.31 6.67 -2.43
CA THR A 377 -5.75 5.29 -2.31
C THR A 377 -4.73 4.50 -1.49
N ALA A 378 -5.23 3.56 -0.70
CA ALA A 378 -4.42 2.79 0.22
C ALA A 378 -4.80 1.31 0.11
N ASN A 379 -3.85 0.44 -0.19
CA ASN A 379 -4.10 -0.99 -0.42
C ASN A 379 -3.31 -1.87 0.56
N GLY A 380 -3.99 -2.89 1.11
CA GLY A 380 -3.42 -3.89 2.00
C GLY A 380 -3.68 -5.31 1.50
N GLY A 381 -2.69 -6.20 1.64
CA GLY A 381 -2.78 -7.59 1.21
C GLY A 381 -2.58 -7.76 -0.30
N TYR A 382 -3.38 -8.61 -0.93
CA TYR A 382 -3.32 -8.94 -2.37
C TYR A 382 -4.48 -8.28 -3.10
N LEU A 383 -4.45 -6.94 -3.20
CA LEU A 383 -5.60 -6.11 -3.58
C LEU A 383 -6.81 -6.31 -2.65
N THR A 384 -6.56 -6.68 -1.39
CA THR A 384 -7.61 -7.19 -0.51
C THR A 384 -8.33 -6.07 0.21
N LYS A 385 -7.61 -5.24 0.98
CA LYS A 385 -8.20 -4.16 1.80
C LYS A 385 -7.90 -2.83 1.16
N HIS A 386 -8.90 -1.95 1.13
CA HIS A 386 -8.81 -0.64 0.50
C HIS A 386 -9.30 0.45 1.44
N SER A 387 -8.64 1.58 1.41
CA SER A 387 -9.04 2.79 2.12
C SER A 387 -8.77 4.01 1.24
N PHE A 388 -9.67 4.97 1.25
CA PHE A 388 -9.62 6.16 0.40
C PHE A 388 -9.73 7.43 1.24
N GLY A 389 -9.10 8.51 0.74
CA GLY A 389 -9.20 9.84 1.33
C GLY A 389 -9.17 10.93 0.26
N VAL A 390 -10.09 11.90 0.38
CA VAL A 390 -10.11 13.11 -0.44
C VAL A 390 -9.65 14.29 0.40
N TYR A 391 -8.73 15.08 -0.13
CA TYR A 391 -8.04 16.15 0.58
C TYR A 391 -8.06 17.47 -0.20
N GLY A 392 -8.01 18.59 0.51
CA GLY A 392 -7.89 19.94 -0.08
C GLY A 392 -7.60 21.01 0.97
N THR A 393 -7.24 22.21 0.54
CA THR A 393 -6.94 23.34 1.44
C THR A 393 -8.13 24.26 1.69
N GLU A 394 -9.16 24.20 0.83
CA GLU A 394 -10.36 24.98 1.05
C GLU A 394 -11.14 24.45 2.28
N PRO A 395 -11.75 25.33 3.06
CA PRO A 395 -12.77 24.96 4.04
C PRO A 395 -13.85 24.02 3.46
N PRO A 396 -14.10 22.84 4.03
CA PRO A 396 -15.19 22.01 3.57
C PRO A 396 -16.54 22.69 3.87
N THR A 397 -17.50 22.53 2.95
CA THR A 397 -18.86 23.08 3.07
C THR A 397 -19.81 22.17 3.87
N HIS A 398 -19.36 20.97 4.22
CA HIS A 398 -20.05 19.98 5.02
C HIS A 398 -19.09 19.37 6.05
N GLU A 399 -19.62 18.63 7.01
CA GLU A 399 -18.85 17.81 7.96
C GLU A 399 -18.00 16.75 7.23
N PHE A 400 -16.98 16.22 7.91
CA PHE A 400 -16.26 15.07 7.39
C PHE A 400 -17.19 13.86 7.38
N ARG A 401 -17.20 13.15 6.25
CA ARG A 401 -18.03 11.95 6.05
C ARG A 401 -17.16 10.73 5.80
N TRP A 402 -17.56 9.63 6.42
CA TRP A 402 -16.92 8.34 6.22
C TRP A 402 -17.95 7.22 6.16
N GLU A 403 -17.73 6.28 5.26
CA GLU A 403 -18.55 5.09 5.15
C GLU A 403 -17.71 3.83 4.92
N ASP A 404 -18.06 2.78 5.66
CA ASP A 404 -17.70 1.40 5.34
C ASP A 404 -18.74 0.88 4.32
N VAL A 405 -18.29 0.60 3.10
CA VAL A 405 -19.16 0.18 1.99
C VAL A 405 -19.19 -1.34 1.79
N GLN A 406 -18.71 -2.12 2.77
CA GLN A 406 -18.53 -3.57 2.62
C GLN A 406 -19.82 -4.28 2.21
N SER A 407 -20.98 -3.85 2.74
CA SER A 407 -22.26 -4.48 2.41
C SER A 407 -22.67 -4.39 0.94
N GLU A 408 -22.14 -3.41 0.20
CA GLU A 408 -22.35 -3.29 -1.25
C GLU A 408 -21.37 -4.18 -2.01
N VAL A 409 -20.10 -4.18 -1.59
CA VAL A 409 -19.05 -5.05 -2.15
C VAL A 409 -19.40 -6.53 -1.98
N ASP A 410 -19.95 -6.93 -0.84
CA ASP A 410 -20.36 -8.32 -0.56
C ASP A 410 -21.46 -8.85 -1.49
N ARG A 411 -22.16 -7.97 -2.22
CA ARG A 411 -23.18 -8.35 -3.22
C ARG A 411 -22.60 -8.58 -4.61
N GLU A 412 -21.35 -8.19 -4.84
CA GLU A 412 -20.68 -8.37 -6.11
C GLU A 412 -20.37 -9.86 -6.35
N PRO A 413 -20.35 -10.30 -7.61
CA PRO A 413 -20.07 -11.70 -7.92
C PRO A 413 -18.72 -12.15 -7.38
N THR A 414 -18.67 -13.41 -6.94
CA THR A 414 -17.44 -14.11 -6.57
C THR A 414 -17.33 -15.40 -7.38
N ARG A 415 -16.14 -16.01 -7.37
CA ARG A 415 -15.91 -17.30 -8.01
C ARG A 415 -15.72 -18.37 -6.95
N LYS A 416 -16.32 -19.54 -7.17
CA LYS A 416 -16.11 -20.68 -6.28
C LYS A 416 -14.66 -21.16 -6.36
N ALA A 417 -13.92 -21.06 -5.25
CA ALA A 417 -12.63 -21.73 -5.11
C ALA A 417 -12.80 -23.23 -4.80
N VAL A 418 -11.92 -24.06 -5.36
CA VAL A 418 -11.78 -25.48 -5.02
C VAL A 418 -10.34 -25.77 -4.59
N VAL A 419 -10.17 -26.08 -3.29
CA VAL A 419 -8.85 -26.30 -2.67
C VAL A 419 -8.21 -27.60 -3.15
N GLU A 420 -9.01 -28.67 -3.21
CA GLU A 420 -8.58 -29.99 -3.69
C GLU A 420 -9.34 -30.33 -4.95
N TRP A 421 -8.65 -30.30 -6.08
CA TRP A 421 -9.23 -30.56 -7.38
C TRP A 421 -8.24 -31.32 -8.26
N SER A 422 -8.75 -32.21 -9.10
CA SER A 422 -7.97 -32.89 -10.12
C SER A 422 -8.78 -33.04 -11.40
N GLY A 423 -8.10 -32.92 -12.53
CA GLY A 423 -8.73 -32.94 -13.84
C GLY A 423 -8.03 -32.05 -14.84
N VAL A 424 -8.61 -31.98 -16.04
CA VAL A 424 -8.13 -31.08 -17.09
C VAL A 424 -8.89 -29.77 -17.00
N GLY A 425 -8.15 -28.68 -16.78
CA GLY A 425 -8.68 -27.32 -16.70
C GLY A 425 -8.00 -26.42 -17.72
N ILE A 426 -8.33 -25.13 -17.64
CA ILE A 426 -7.81 -24.09 -18.53
C ILE A 426 -7.03 -23.06 -17.72
N VAL A 427 -5.83 -22.71 -18.18
CA VAL A 427 -5.03 -21.65 -17.55
C VAL A 427 -5.74 -20.31 -17.71
N GLU A 428 -6.10 -19.70 -16.58
CA GLU A 428 -6.72 -18.37 -16.50
C GLU A 428 -5.66 -17.27 -16.38
N SER A 429 -4.67 -17.50 -15.51
CA SER A 429 -3.55 -16.61 -15.26
C SER A 429 -2.41 -17.42 -14.65
N TRP A 430 -1.17 -16.92 -14.75
CA TRP A 430 0.00 -17.59 -14.21
C TRP A 430 1.10 -16.61 -13.79
N THR A 431 2.11 -17.13 -13.10
CA THR A 431 3.41 -16.47 -12.97
C THR A 431 4.50 -17.49 -12.78
N THR A 432 5.73 -17.08 -13.06
CA THR A 432 6.91 -17.94 -13.00
C THR A 432 8.01 -17.24 -12.22
N PRO A 433 8.19 -17.56 -10.92
CA PRO A 433 9.31 -17.07 -10.13
C PRO A 433 10.67 -17.46 -10.70
N PHE A 434 11.65 -16.57 -10.50
CA PHE A 434 13.03 -16.74 -10.89
C PHE A 434 13.95 -16.83 -9.67
N ASP A 435 14.97 -17.68 -9.78
CA ASP A 435 16.04 -17.74 -8.79
C ASP A 435 16.99 -16.53 -8.90
N ARG A 436 18.08 -16.55 -8.12
CA ARG A 436 19.11 -15.50 -8.18
C ARG A 436 20.04 -15.61 -9.39
N SER A 437 20.06 -16.75 -10.10
CA SER A 437 20.84 -16.96 -11.32
C SER A 437 20.09 -16.49 -12.58
N GLY A 438 18.78 -16.26 -12.47
CA GLY A 438 17.90 -15.88 -13.57
C GLY A 438 17.23 -17.09 -14.24
N ALA A 439 17.22 -18.26 -13.60
CA ALA A 439 16.52 -19.43 -14.08
C ALA A 439 15.06 -19.46 -13.56
N PRO A 440 14.08 -19.75 -14.42
CA PRO A 440 12.72 -20.07 -14.00
C PRO A 440 12.68 -21.30 -13.08
N GLU A 441 12.10 -21.19 -11.89
CA GLU A 441 12.11 -22.29 -10.90
C GLU A 441 10.86 -23.19 -10.98
N LYS A 442 9.69 -22.55 -11.04
CA LYS A 442 8.36 -23.18 -11.01
C LYS A 442 7.33 -22.20 -11.58
N ALA A 443 6.13 -22.67 -11.88
CA ALA A 443 5.04 -21.80 -12.35
C ALA A 443 3.81 -21.99 -11.48
N PHE A 444 3.25 -20.90 -10.99
CA PHE A 444 1.96 -20.88 -10.29
C PHE A 444 0.85 -20.57 -11.28
N LEU A 445 -0.24 -21.32 -11.21
CA LEU A 445 -1.37 -21.21 -12.13
C LEU A 445 -2.66 -20.94 -11.35
N ALA A 446 -3.48 -20.03 -11.85
CA ALA A 446 -4.91 -20.07 -11.63
C ALA A 446 -5.57 -20.83 -12.78
N VAL A 447 -6.39 -21.83 -12.44
CA VAL A 447 -6.96 -22.77 -13.40
C VAL A 447 -8.49 -22.75 -13.29
N ARG A 448 -9.16 -22.60 -14.43
CA ARG A 448 -10.62 -22.76 -14.53
C ARG A 448 -10.98 -24.22 -14.72
N THR A 449 -11.91 -24.70 -13.90
CA THR A 449 -12.49 -26.03 -14.05
C THR A 449 -13.61 -26.01 -15.10
N PRO A 450 -14.05 -27.17 -15.63
CA PRO A 450 -15.21 -27.25 -16.51
C PRO A 450 -16.51 -26.67 -15.91
N GLU A 451 -16.63 -26.65 -14.58
CA GLU A 451 -17.77 -26.09 -13.83
C GLU A 451 -17.61 -24.59 -13.50
N ASP A 452 -16.63 -23.92 -14.12
CA ASP A 452 -16.35 -22.50 -13.92
C ASP A 452 -15.89 -22.14 -12.48
N ALA A 453 -15.41 -23.12 -11.72
CA ALA A 453 -14.70 -22.89 -10.45
C ALA A 453 -13.23 -22.50 -10.70
N ARG A 454 -12.50 -22.12 -9.65
CA ARG A 454 -11.06 -21.85 -9.69
C ARG A 454 -10.28 -22.79 -8.77
N ALA A 455 -9.27 -23.45 -9.33
CA ALA A 455 -8.22 -24.14 -8.59
C ALA A 455 -6.90 -23.36 -8.71
N LEU A 456 -6.09 -23.34 -7.65
CA LEU A 456 -4.71 -22.88 -7.72
C LEU A 456 -3.79 -24.11 -7.82
N ALA A 457 -2.83 -24.06 -8.73
CA ALA A 457 -1.93 -25.18 -9.00
C ALA A 457 -0.48 -24.72 -9.22
N VAL A 458 0.46 -25.66 -9.17
CA VAL A 458 1.89 -25.39 -9.41
C VAL A 458 2.51 -26.40 -10.36
N ILE A 459 3.23 -25.92 -11.38
CA ILE A 459 4.15 -26.74 -12.18
C ILE A 459 5.52 -26.67 -11.51
N PRO A 460 6.07 -27.79 -10.99
CA PRO A 460 7.27 -27.76 -10.16
C PRO A 460 8.59 -27.68 -10.93
N SER A 461 8.61 -28.03 -12.22
CA SER A 461 9.81 -28.04 -13.08
C SER A 461 9.43 -27.87 -14.56
N ASP A 462 10.44 -27.75 -15.43
CA ASP A 462 10.27 -27.67 -16.89
C ASP A 462 9.36 -26.51 -17.35
N VAL A 463 9.50 -25.37 -16.67
CA VAL A 463 8.59 -24.21 -16.78
C VAL A 463 9.02 -23.17 -17.81
N GLU A 464 10.00 -23.44 -18.66
CA GLU A 464 10.50 -22.50 -19.68
C GLU A 464 9.39 -21.98 -20.60
N ALA A 465 8.45 -22.85 -21.00
CA ALA A 465 7.31 -22.49 -21.84
C ALA A 465 6.44 -21.41 -21.19
N THR A 466 6.32 -21.40 -19.86
CA THR A 466 5.49 -20.41 -19.12
C THR A 466 6.07 -18.99 -19.15
N VAL A 467 7.31 -18.83 -19.62
CA VAL A 467 7.97 -17.54 -19.80
C VAL A 467 8.06 -17.17 -21.28
N ARG A 468 8.29 -18.15 -22.15
CA ARG A 468 8.54 -17.92 -23.60
C ARG A 468 7.28 -17.93 -24.45
N GLU A 469 6.24 -18.59 -24.00
CA GLU A 469 4.99 -18.79 -24.74
C GLU A 469 3.82 -18.13 -24.00
N ASP A 470 2.78 -17.77 -24.75
CA ASP A 470 1.51 -17.35 -24.17
C ASP A 470 0.66 -18.58 -23.87
N ILE A 471 0.62 -18.98 -22.59
CA ILE A 471 -0.16 -20.14 -22.13
C ILE A 471 -1.58 -19.77 -21.69
N ALA A 472 -2.04 -18.54 -21.93
CA ALA A 472 -3.43 -18.16 -21.65
C ALA A 472 -4.39 -19.09 -22.41
N GLY A 473 -5.35 -19.69 -21.71
CA GLY A 473 -6.30 -20.61 -22.33
C GLY A 473 -5.74 -22.00 -22.63
N ALA A 474 -4.47 -22.29 -22.32
CA ALA A 474 -3.89 -23.61 -22.50
C ALA A 474 -4.56 -24.64 -21.57
N LYS A 475 -4.62 -25.89 -22.03
CA LYS A 475 -5.10 -27.01 -21.21
C LYS A 475 -4.01 -27.43 -20.24
N VAL A 476 -4.41 -27.73 -19.01
CA VAL A 476 -3.51 -28.20 -17.95
C VAL A 476 -4.15 -29.34 -17.19
N GLN A 477 -3.39 -30.41 -16.96
CA GLN A 477 -3.77 -31.47 -16.03
C GLN A 477 -3.35 -31.05 -14.62
N VAL A 478 -4.31 -30.91 -13.71
CA VAL A 478 -4.05 -30.70 -12.28
C VAL A 478 -4.21 -32.01 -11.53
N ASN A 479 -3.27 -32.31 -10.65
CA ASN A 479 -3.26 -33.48 -9.80
C ASN A 479 -3.84 -33.15 -8.42
N LEU A 480 -4.28 -34.19 -7.70
CA LEU A 480 -4.90 -34.01 -6.40
C LEU A 480 -3.99 -33.28 -5.42
N ASP A 481 -2.67 -33.44 -5.49
CA ASP A 481 -1.69 -32.77 -4.63
C ASP A 481 -1.46 -31.28 -4.96
N GLY A 482 -2.14 -30.73 -5.96
CA GLY A 482 -1.98 -29.34 -6.42
C GLY A 482 -0.87 -29.16 -7.46
N THR A 483 -0.14 -30.22 -7.85
CA THR A 483 0.80 -30.15 -8.97
C THR A 483 0.07 -30.14 -10.30
N ALA A 484 0.70 -29.57 -11.33
CA ALA A 484 0.12 -29.46 -12.65
C ALA A 484 1.11 -29.75 -13.79
N THR A 485 0.58 -30.09 -14.97
CA THR A 485 1.35 -30.30 -16.20
C THR A 485 0.58 -29.73 -17.40
N LEU A 486 1.25 -28.91 -18.21
CA LEU A 486 0.69 -28.39 -19.47
C LEU A 486 0.48 -29.55 -20.47
N LEU A 487 -0.62 -29.50 -21.24
CA LEU A 487 -1.04 -30.58 -22.15
C LEU A 487 -0.83 -30.26 -23.63
#